data_AF-A0A7Y2CG46-F1
#
_entry.id   AF-A0A7Y2CG46-F1
#
_cell.length_a   1.000
_cell.length_b   1.000
_cell.length_c   1.000
_cell.angle_alpha   90.00
_cell.angle_beta   90.00
_cell.angle_gamma   90.00
#
_symmetry.space_group_name_H-M   'P 1'
#
loop_
_entity.id
_entity.type
_entity.pdbx_description
1 polymer ?
#
loop_
_entity_poly.entity_id
_entity_poly.type
_entity_poly.pdbx_seq_one_letter_code
_entity_poly.pdbx_strand_id
1 'polypeptide(L)'
;MKYLRLALGVIAGLAIVSVIVEVIEVAIVMSKTGLALKELEHNQDAYFEARNAPVILISKLIYTFVAALISGWVAARVAGTMARVAIGTLITIQIVAIIWGGFFSEWSSTAPKWLWLALVPTITAG
;
A
#
# COMPACT_ATOMS: atom_id res chain seq x y z
N MET A 1 -20.91 -15.27 14.07
CA MET A 1 -20.03 -15.56 12.91
C MET A 1 -19.86 -14.39 11.93
N LYS A 2 -20.87 -13.56 11.62
CA LYS A 2 -20.76 -12.48 10.62
C LYS A 2 -19.64 -11.46 10.93
N TYR A 3 -19.53 -11.00 12.19
CA TYR A 3 -18.51 -10.05 12.61
C TYR A 3 -17.08 -10.62 12.60
N LEU A 4 -16.92 -11.90 12.92
CA LEU A 4 -15.63 -12.58 12.80
C LEU A 4 -15.16 -12.61 11.33
N ARG A 5 -16.07 -12.95 10.40
CA ARG A 5 -15.77 -12.93 8.96
C ARG A 5 -15.46 -11.53 8.44
N LEU A 6 -16.14 -10.51 8.95
CA LEU A 6 -15.83 -9.11 8.66
C LEU A 6 -14.40 -8.77 9.09
N ALA A 7 -14.04 -9.04 10.36
CA ALA A 7 -12.71 -8.77 10.89
C ALA A 7 -11.62 -9.51 10.10
N LEU A 8 -11.83 -10.80 9.84
CA LEU A 8 -10.91 -11.60 9.02
C LEU A 8 -10.78 -11.08 7.59
N GLY A 9 -11.86 -10.60 6.98
CA GLY A 9 -11.83 -10.02 5.64
C GLY A 9 -11.00 -8.74 5.60
N VAL A 10 -11.19 -7.84 6.57
CA VAL A 10 -10.40 -6.61 6.66
C VAL A 10 -8.92 -6.91 6.90
N ILE A 11 -8.59 -7.80 7.85
CA ILE A 11 -7.21 -8.20 8.14
C ILE A 11 -6.55 -8.86 6.92
N ALA A 12 -7.26 -9.77 6.23
CA ALA A 12 -6.74 -10.40 5.02
C ALA A 12 -6.49 -9.38 3.90
N GLY A 13 -7.40 -8.43 3.69
CA GLY A 13 -7.22 -7.34 2.74
C GLY A 13 -5.98 -6.50 3.06
N LEU A 14 -5.83 -6.08 4.32
CA LEU A 14 -4.66 -5.31 4.79
C LEU A 14 -3.35 -6.07 4.58
N ALA A 15 -3.31 -7.36 4.94
CA ALA A 15 -2.12 -8.17 4.74
C ALA A 15 -1.74 -8.29 3.26
N ILE A 16 -2.72 -8.49 2.38
CA ILE A 16 -2.50 -8.61 0.93
C ILE A 16 -1.95 -7.32 0.34
N VAL A 17 -2.56 -6.17 0.65
CA VAL A 17 -2.08 -4.90 0.08
C VAL A 17 -0.66 -4.59 0.57
N SER A 18 -0.35 -4.83 1.85
CA SER A 18 0.99 -4.65 2.40
C SER A 18 2.01 -5.55 1.69
N VAL A 19 1.74 -6.85 1.59
CA VAL A 19 2.67 -7.79 0.96
C VAL A 19 2.90 -7.45 -0.51
N ILE A 20 1.84 -7.18 -1.28
CA ILE A 20 1.98 -6.88 -2.71
C ILE A 20 2.78 -5.59 -2.93
N VAL A 21 2.40 -4.50 -2.24
CA VAL A 21 3.05 -3.20 -2.41
C VAL A 21 4.51 -3.27 -2.00
N GLU A 22 4.81 -3.88 -0.85
CA GLU A 22 6.17 -3.95 -0.30
C GLU A 22 7.09 -4.83 -1.16
N VAL A 23 6.62 -6.02 -1.57
CA VAL A 23 7.41 -6.91 -2.43
C VAL A 23 7.70 -6.27 -3.78
N ILE A 24 6.71 -5.62 -4.40
CA ILE A 24 6.90 -4.95 -5.69
C ILE A 24 7.84 -3.74 -5.55
N GLU A 25 7.66 -2.90 -4.52
CA GLU A 25 8.51 -1.74 -4.28
C GLU A 25 9.97 -2.15 -4.07
N VAL A 26 10.22 -3.13 -3.20
CA VAL A 26 11.56 -3.66 -2.94
C VAL A 26 12.18 -4.24 -4.21
N ALA A 27 11.45 -5.05 -4.97
CA ALA A 27 11.96 -5.64 -6.20
C ALA A 27 12.32 -4.58 -7.26
N ILE A 28 11.51 -3.53 -7.40
CA ILE A 28 11.78 -2.42 -8.32
C ILE A 28 13.02 -1.64 -7.87
N VAL A 29 13.14 -1.33 -6.57
CA VAL A 29 14.29 -0.60 -6.04
C VAL A 29 15.59 -1.40 -6.19
N MET A 30 15.57 -2.70 -5.86
CA MET A 30 16.71 -3.60 -6.07
C MET A 30 17.11 -3.66 -7.54
N SER A 31 16.14 -3.82 -8.45
CA SER A 31 16.39 -3.83 -9.90
C SER A 31 16.98 -2.51 -10.39
N LYS A 32 16.53 -1.38 -9.85
CA LYS A 32 16.99 -0.04 -10.25
C LYS A 32 18.39 0.29 -9.74
N THR A 33 18.70 -0.11 -8.51
CA THR A 33 19.97 0.20 -7.84
C THR A 33 21.06 -0.85 -8.09
N GLY A 34 20.67 -2.08 -8.41
CA GLY A 34 21.58 -3.23 -8.49
C GLY A 34 22.06 -3.73 -7.12
N LEU A 35 21.56 -3.16 -6.02
CA LEU A 35 21.95 -3.50 -4.66
C LEU A 35 21.11 -4.64 -4.10
N ALA A 36 21.72 -5.46 -3.23
CA ALA A 36 21.00 -6.49 -2.50
C ALA A 36 20.13 -5.87 -1.39
N LEU A 37 19.06 -6.58 -0.97
CA LEU A 37 18.17 -6.10 0.10
C LEU A 37 18.93 -5.71 1.37
N LYS A 38 19.89 -6.55 1.81
CA LYS A 38 20.72 -6.27 2.99
C LYS A 38 21.54 -4.98 2.87
N GLU A 39 21.94 -4.60 1.67
CA GLU A 39 22.70 -3.37 1.44
C GLU A 39 21.78 -2.16 1.47
N LEU A 40 20.57 -2.27 0.92
CA LEU A 40 19.55 -1.22 0.98
C LEU A 40 19.06 -0.96 2.42
N GLU A 41 19.01 -2.00 3.27
CA GLU A 41 18.68 -1.85 4.70
C GLU A 41 19.68 -0.95 5.44
N HIS A 42 20.96 -0.98 5.03
CA HIS A 42 22.03 -0.17 5.62
C HIS A 42 22.27 1.15 4.89
N ASN A 43 21.71 1.33 3.69
CA ASN A 43 21.85 2.53 2.86
C ASN A 43 20.47 3.11 2.52
N GLN A 44 19.84 3.74 3.51
CA GLN A 44 18.51 4.32 3.37
C GLN A 44 18.46 5.45 2.33
N ASP A 45 19.55 6.21 2.17
CA ASP A 45 19.62 7.29 1.19
C ASP A 45 19.49 6.74 -0.24
N ALA A 46 20.26 5.70 -0.58
CA ALA A 46 20.16 5.05 -1.89
C ALA A 46 18.77 4.43 -2.13
N TYR A 47 18.16 3.87 -1.08
CA TYR A 47 16.79 3.36 -1.15
C TYR A 47 15.77 4.45 -1.45
N PHE A 48 15.78 5.56 -0.70
CA PHE A 48 14.81 6.64 -0.87
C PHE A 48 15.04 7.45 -2.15
N GLU A 49 16.28 7.62 -2.60
CA GLU A 49 16.59 8.24 -3.89
C GLU A 49 15.99 7.44 -5.05
N ALA A 50 16.23 6.13 -5.08
CA ALA A 50 15.67 5.26 -6.10
C ALA A 50 14.14 5.22 -6.01
N ARG A 51 13.59 5.01 -4.81
CA ARG A 51 12.14 4.95 -4.56
C ARG A 51 11.41 6.20 -5.01
N ASN A 52 12.01 7.38 -4.85
CA ASN A 52 11.41 8.66 -5.22
C ASN A 52 11.67 9.08 -6.67
N ALA A 53 12.33 8.24 -7.47
CA ALA A 53 12.48 8.50 -8.90
C ALA A 53 11.09 8.58 -9.58
N PRO A 54 10.84 9.55 -10.48
CA PRO A 54 9.51 9.77 -11.06
C PRO A 54 8.86 8.52 -11.68
N VAL A 55 9.65 7.69 -12.35
CA VAL A 55 9.18 6.43 -12.97
C VAL A 55 8.71 5.41 -11.93
N ILE A 56 9.38 5.35 -10.77
CA ILE A 56 9.01 4.44 -9.68
C ILE A 56 7.76 4.96 -8.98
N LEU A 57 7.62 6.28 -8.81
CA LEU A 57 6.42 6.91 -8.26
C LEU A 57 5.18 6.66 -9.13
N ILE A 58 5.29 6.72 -10.46
CA ILE A 58 4.18 6.39 -11.36
C ILE A 58 3.84 4.90 -11.27
N SER A 59 4.85 4.03 -11.29
CA SER A 59 4.67 2.59 -11.11
C SER A 59 3.96 2.28 -9.78
N LYS A 60 4.25 3.05 -8.73
CA LYS A 60 3.62 2.96 -7.42
C LYS A 60 2.12 3.18 -7.45
N LEU A 61 1.65 4.17 -8.19
CA LEU A 61 0.21 4.38 -8.36
C LEU A 61 -0.45 3.16 -9.03
N ILE A 62 0.21 2.58 -10.03
CA ILE A 62 -0.30 1.42 -10.79
C ILE A 62 -0.35 0.17 -9.91
N TYR A 63 0.76 -0.21 -9.29
CA TYR A 63 0.78 -1.44 -8.48
C TYR A 63 -0.05 -1.28 -7.19
N THR A 64 -0.16 -0.07 -6.62
CA THR A 64 -1.02 0.17 -5.45
C THR A 64 -2.49 0.03 -5.83
N PHE A 65 -2.90 0.55 -7.00
CA PHE A 65 -4.26 0.36 -7.52
C PHE A 65 -4.59 -1.13 -7.71
N VAL A 66 -3.69 -1.89 -8.34
CA VAL A 66 -3.88 -3.34 -8.54
C VAL A 66 -3.93 -4.08 -7.20
N ALA A 67 -3.04 -3.74 -6.26
CA ALA A 67 -3.05 -4.31 -4.92
C ALA A 67 -4.36 -4.00 -4.17
N ALA A 68 -4.88 -2.77 -4.31
CA ALA A 68 -6.15 -2.36 -3.73
C ALA A 68 -7.31 -3.21 -4.27
N LEU A 69 -7.40 -3.39 -5.60
CA LEU A 69 -8.42 -4.24 -6.22
C LEU A 69 -8.39 -5.68 -5.70
N ILE A 70 -7.19 -6.29 -5.63
CA ILE A 70 -7.03 -7.67 -5.14
C ILE A 70 -7.40 -7.75 -3.65
N SER A 71 -6.94 -6.78 -2.85
CA SER A 71 -7.23 -6.72 -1.41
C SER A 71 -8.73 -6.57 -1.13
N GLY A 72 -9.43 -5.70 -1.87
CA GLY A 72 -10.86 -5.48 -1.77
C GLY A 72 -11.65 -6.73 -2.16
N TRP A 73 -11.26 -7.38 -3.25
CA TRP A 73 -11.87 -8.65 -3.68
C TRP A 73 -11.72 -9.76 -2.62
N VAL A 74 -10.52 -9.94 -2.05
CA VAL A 74 -10.32 -10.94 -0.99
C VAL A 74 -11.10 -10.59 0.28
N ALA A 75 -11.04 -9.33 0.71
CA ALA A 75 -11.78 -8.87 1.89
C ALA A 75 -13.29 -9.12 1.74
N ALA A 76 -13.85 -8.80 0.58
CA ALA A 76 -15.24 -9.05 0.23
C ALA A 76 -15.58 -10.55 0.28
N ARG A 77 -14.72 -11.39 -0.31
CA ARG A 77 -14.94 -12.84 -0.40
C ARG A 77 -14.95 -13.51 0.97
N VAL A 78 -14.06 -13.10 1.86
CA VAL A 78 -13.97 -13.61 3.24
C VAL A 78 -15.18 -13.13 4.07
N ALA A 79 -15.50 -11.83 4.00
CA ALA A 79 -16.59 -11.20 4.75
C ALA A 79 -18.00 -11.68 4.34
N GLY A 80 -18.16 -12.18 3.10
CA GLY A 80 -19.43 -12.74 2.61
C GLY A 80 -20.54 -11.70 2.63
N THR A 81 -21.60 -11.93 3.42
CA THR A 81 -22.73 -10.97 3.52
C THR A 81 -22.34 -9.56 4.01
N MET A 82 -21.18 -9.42 4.65
CA MET A 82 -20.65 -8.13 5.13
C MET A 82 -19.64 -7.50 4.16
N ALA A 83 -19.56 -7.96 2.90
CA ALA A 83 -18.56 -7.52 1.91
C ALA A 83 -18.46 -6.00 1.78
N ARG A 84 -19.58 -5.28 1.64
CA ARG A 84 -19.59 -3.81 1.50
C ARG A 84 -18.98 -3.11 2.73
N VAL A 85 -19.30 -3.61 3.92
CA VAL A 85 -18.76 -3.07 5.18
C VAL A 85 -17.26 -3.35 5.27
N ALA A 86 -16.82 -4.55 4.86
CA ALA A 86 -15.41 -4.91 4.86
C ALA A 86 -14.58 -4.02 3.91
N ILE A 87 -15.05 -3.83 2.67
CA ILE A 87 -14.40 -2.95 1.68
C ILE A 87 -14.36 -1.51 2.21
N GLY A 88 -15.50 -0.97 2.69
CA GLY A 88 -15.53 0.40 3.21
C GLY A 88 -14.61 0.62 4.41
N THR A 89 -14.54 -0.36 5.32
CA THR A 89 -13.62 -0.34 6.47
C THR A 89 -12.17 -0.39 6.00
N LEU A 90 -11.85 -1.27 5.05
CA LEU A 90 -10.52 -1.41 4.48
C LEU A 90 -10.04 -0.12 3.81
N ILE A 91 -10.89 0.49 2.96
CA ILE A 91 -10.60 1.79 2.31
C ILE A 91 -10.38 2.87 3.37
N THR A 92 -11.24 2.93 4.39
CA THR A 92 -11.12 3.94 5.46
C THR A 92 -9.78 3.82 6.19
N ILE A 93 -9.39 2.60 6.57
CA ILE A 93 -8.10 2.35 7.23
C ILE A 93 -6.94 2.77 6.33
N GLN A 94 -6.97 2.42 5.04
CA GLN A 94 -5.91 2.78 4.11
C GLN A 94 -5.82 4.29 3.86
N ILE A 95 -6.94 5.00 3.72
CA ILE A 95 -6.95 6.47 3.59
C ILE A 95 -6.34 7.11 4.83
N VAL A 96 -6.78 6.69 6.03
CA VAL A 96 -6.24 7.22 7.29
C VAL A 96 -4.74 6.95 7.39
N ALA A 97 -4.28 5.75 7.03
CA ALA A 97 -2.87 5.39 7.05
C ALA A 97 -2.04 6.24 6.06
N ILE A 98 -2.54 6.49 4.85
CA ILE A 98 -1.87 7.32 3.84
C ILE A 98 -1.78 8.77 4.29
N ILE A 99 -2.88 9.34 4.79
CA ILE A 99 -2.91 10.73 5.26
C ILE A 99 -2.02 10.87 6.49
N TRP A 100 -2.12 9.95 7.46
CA TRP A 100 -1.26 9.94 8.63
C TRP A 100 0.22 9.83 8.25
N GLY A 101 0.57 8.85 7.42
CA GLY A 101 1.93 8.63 6.93
C GLY A 101 2.50 9.86 6.23
N GLY A 102 1.73 10.45 5.31
CA GLY A 102 2.20 11.57 4.48
C GLY A 102 2.25 12.93 5.16
N PHE A 103 1.47 13.16 6.22
CA PHE A 103 1.30 14.50 6.80
C PHE A 103 1.62 14.62 8.29
N PHE A 104 1.53 13.53 9.05
CA PHE A 104 1.60 13.58 10.52
C PHE A 104 2.69 12.68 11.11
N SER A 105 3.25 11.77 10.32
CA SER A 105 4.30 10.85 10.77
C SER A 105 5.71 11.37 10.46
N GLU A 106 6.70 10.76 11.12
CA GLU A 106 8.13 10.93 10.82
C GLU A 106 8.48 10.59 9.36
N TRP A 107 7.64 9.80 8.68
CA TRP A 107 7.83 9.37 7.29
C TRP A 107 7.36 10.40 6.26
N SER A 108 6.75 11.52 6.68
CA SER A 108 6.20 12.55 5.78
C SER A 108 7.24 13.21 4.86
N SER A 109 8.53 13.19 5.24
CA SER A 109 9.64 13.68 4.43
C SER A 109 10.18 12.67 3.41
N THR A 110 9.77 11.40 3.49
CA THR A 110 10.33 10.32 2.67
C THR A 110 9.77 10.22 1.25
N ALA A 111 8.72 10.98 0.95
CA ALA A 111 8.16 11.08 -0.39
C ALA A 111 7.49 12.43 -0.62
N PRO A 112 7.40 12.92 -1.86
CA PRO A 112 6.71 14.17 -2.18
C PRO A 112 5.25 14.19 -1.71
N LYS A 113 4.79 15.32 -1.14
CA LYS A 113 3.41 15.48 -0.62
C LYS A 113 2.31 15.12 -1.62
N TRP A 114 2.52 15.42 -2.90
CA TRP A 114 1.55 15.13 -3.96
C TRP A 114 1.31 13.62 -4.13
N LEU A 115 2.31 12.78 -3.89
CA LEU A 115 2.19 11.33 -4.04
C LEU A 115 1.21 10.75 -3.03
N TRP A 116 1.28 11.20 -1.77
CA TRP A 116 0.37 10.77 -0.71
C TRP A 116 -1.08 11.08 -1.08
N LEU A 117 -1.35 12.26 -1.64
CA LEU A 117 -2.67 12.62 -2.13
C LEU A 117 -3.07 11.81 -3.37
N ALA A 118 -2.14 11.52 -4.27
CA ALA A 118 -2.38 10.72 -5.47
C ALA A 118 -2.68 9.24 -5.17
N LEU A 119 -2.21 8.71 -4.03
CA LEU A 119 -2.52 7.34 -3.61
C LEU A 119 -3.97 7.17 -3.14
N VAL A 120 -4.60 8.21 -2.59
CA VAL A 120 -6.00 8.16 -2.12
C VAL A 120 -6.98 7.66 -3.19
N PRO A 121 -7.04 8.23 -4.40
CA PRO A 121 -7.96 7.72 -5.43
C PRO A 121 -7.64 6.29 -5.89
N THR A 122 -6.37 5.86 -5.80
CA THR A 122 -5.97 4.50 -6.24
C THR A 122 -6.54 3.41 -5.35
N ILE A 123 -6.72 3.70 -4.06
CA ILE A 123 -7.25 2.72 -3.08
C ILE A 123 -8.77 2.74 -2.99
N THR A 124 -9.43 3.82 -3.43
CA THR A 124 -10.90 3.94 -3.41
C THR A 124 -11.60 3.21 -4.56
N ALA A 125 -10.85 2.68 -5.52
CA ALA A 125 -11.41 1.96 -6.67
C ALA A 125 -11.65 0.46 -6.41
N GLY A 126 -11.18 -0.06 -5.26
CA GLY A 126 -11.31 -1.46 -4.84
C GLY A 126 -12.57 -1.80 -4.07
#